data_AF-F6QAP4-F1
#
_entry.id   AF-F6QAP4-F1
#
_cell.length_a   1.000
_cell.length_b   1.000
_cell.length_c   1.000
_cell.angle_alpha   90.00
_cell.angle_beta   90.00
_cell.angle_gamma   90.00
#
_symmetry.space_group_name_H-M   'P 1'
#
loop_
_entity.id
_entity.type
_entity.pdbx_description
1 polymer ?
#
loop_
_entity_poly.entity_id
_entity_poly.type
_entity_poly.pdbx_seq_one_letter_code
_entity_poly.pdbx_strand_id
1 'polypeptide(L)'
;THIKEEVRLTGTIAMIDREAAVAPRGAYIRNPLGQVIVNHSFRGLEVSEGKKLSSYFHFTPSLNPKKKSLLEKAALDPSIDFLDSLEHDIPRGSWSLQLEQGDSVLILRSLLWLGMTFYHVPLTPLHGHLYIGTGERNLDLPFMI
;
A
#
# COMPACT_ATOMS: atom_id res chain seq x y z
N THR A 1 33.50 7.35 -5.29
CA THR A 1 33.22 6.76 -3.96
C THR A 1 32.73 5.35 -4.18
N HIS A 2 33.39 4.32 -3.64
CA HIS A 2 33.01 2.93 -3.87
C HIS A 2 31.86 2.55 -2.93
N ILE A 3 30.66 2.30 -3.46
CA ILE A 3 29.52 1.83 -2.67
C ILE A 3 29.66 0.31 -2.51
N LYS A 4 29.57 -0.19 -1.28
CA LYS A 4 29.54 -1.64 -1.02
C LYS A 4 28.18 -2.21 -1.40
N GLU A 5 28.18 -3.46 -1.86
CA GLU A 5 26.95 -4.15 -2.27
C GLU A 5 25.91 -4.25 -1.14
N GLU A 6 26.35 -4.50 0.09
CA GLU A 6 25.47 -4.49 1.27
C GLU A 6 24.70 -3.17 1.44
N VAL A 7 25.38 -2.03 1.20
CA VAL A 7 24.78 -0.69 1.31
C VAL A 7 23.80 -0.45 0.17
N ARG A 8 24.16 -0.87 -1.06
CA ARG A 8 23.26 -0.79 -2.21
C ARG A 8 21.98 -1.60 -1.96
N LEU A 9 22.12 -2.84 -1.48
CA LEU A 9 21.01 -3.74 -1.20
C LEU A 9 20.08 -3.19 -0.10
N THR A 10 20.64 -2.72 1.02
CA THR A 10 19.83 -2.08 2.07
C THR A 10 19.07 -0.87 1.54
N GLY A 11 19.70 -0.06 0.69
CA GLY A 11 19.03 1.05 0.01
C GLY A 11 17.87 0.59 -0.88
N THR A 12 18.06 -0.47 -1.67
CA THR A 12 17.01 -1.04 -2.51
C THR A 12 15.83 -1.56 -1.69
N ILE A 13 16.08 -2.30 -0.61
CA ILE A 13 15.02 -2.81 0.29
C ILE A 13 14.22 -1.64 0.87
N ALA A 14 14.92 -0.62 1.41
CA ALA A 14 14.26 0.56 1.97
C ALA A 14 13.44 1.33 0.93
N MET A 15 13.86 1.37 -0.34
CA MET A 15 13.07 1.98 -1.41
C MET A 15 11.80 1.17 -1.73
N ILE A 16 11.91 -0.15 -1.83
CA ILE A 16 10.76 -1.04 -2.09
C ILE A 16 9.73 -0.90 -0.97
N ASP A 17 10.18 -0.99 0.29
CA ASP A 17 9.30 -0.83 1.45
C ASP A 17 8.63 0.55 1.42
N ARG A 18 9.41 1.61 1.16
CA ARG A 18 8.90 3.00 1.13
C ARG A 18 7.83 3.21 0.04
N GLU A 19 8.01 2.60 -1.13
CA GLU A 19 7.21 2.89 -2.32
C GLU A 19 6.12 1.86 -2.61
N ALA A 20 6.16 0.69 -1.98
CA ALA A 20 5.28 -0.41 -2.34
C ALA A 20 4.74 -1.21 -1.15
N ALA A 21 5.17 -0.99 0.09
CA ALA A 21 4.55 -1.64 1.25
C ALA A 21 3.07 -1.23 1.36
N VAL A 22 2.16 -2.19 1.47
CA VAL A 22 0.71 -1.95 1.46
C VAL A 22 0.05 -2.40 2.77
N ALA A 23 -0.94 -1.63 3.21
CA ALA A 23 -1.89 -1.99 4.27
C ALA A 23 -3.34 -1.71 3.82
N PRO A 24 -4.32 -2.54 4.24
CA PRO A 24 -5.73 -2.25 4.00
C PRO A 24 -6.24 -1.17 4.97
N ARG A 25 -7.27 -0.42 4.54
CA ARG A 25 -7.91 0.63 5.34
C ARG A 25 -8.35 0.08 6.69
N GLY A 26 -7.96 0.75 7.77
CA GLY A 26 -8.39 0.39 9.11
C GLY A 26 -7.66 -0.77 9.77
N ALA A 27 -6.70 -1.44 9.11
CA ALA A 27 -5.84 -2.42 9.78
C ALA A 27 -4.89 -1.79 10.82
N TYR A 28 -4.58 -0.50 10.65
CA TYR A 28 -3.77 0.28 11.58
C TYR A 28 -4.50 1.55 11.98
N ILE A 29 -4.22 2.02 13.18
CA ILE A 29 -4.71 3.30 13.69
C ILE A 29 -3.55 4.15 14.21
N ARG A 30 -3.71 5.47 14.10
CA ARG A 30 -2.81 6.44 14.69
C ARG A 30 -3.40 6.96 15.98
N ASN A 31 -2.75 6.67 17.11
CA ASN A 31 -3.22 7.12 18.42
C ASN A 31 -2.99 8.64 18.62
N PRO A 32 -3.55 9.25 19.68
CA PRO A 32 -3.35 10.68 19.97
C PRO A 32 -1.89 11.09 20.23
N LEU A 33 -1.02 10.14 20.60
CA LEU A 33 0.43 10.36 20.73
C LEU A 33 1.16 10.32 19.38
N GLY A 34 0.42 10.08 18.28
CA GLY A 34 0.92 10.00 16.92
C GLY A 34 1.55 8.65 16.55
N GLN A 35 1.48 7.65 17.43
CA GLN A 35 2.02 6.30 17.19
C GLN A 35 1.07 5.49 16.32
N VAL A 36 1.64 4.71 15.38
CA VAL A 36 0.89 3.77 14.55
C VAL A 36 0.85 2.42 15.24
N ILE A 37 -0.35 1.92 15.52
CA ILE A 37 -0.57 0.63 16.17
C ILE A 37 -1.53 -0.23 15.35
N VAL A 38 -1.45 -1.55 15.53
CA VAL A 38 -2.38 -2.50 14.92
C VAL A 38 -3.78 -2.27 15.49
N ASN A 39 -4.78 -2.22 14.62
CA ASN A 39 -6.18 -2.12 15.02
C ASN A 39 -6.75 -3.52 15.29
N HIS A 40 -6.83 -3.93 16.55
CA HIS A 40 -7.41 -5.23 16.93
C HIS A 40 -8.91 -5.37 16.64
N SER A 41 -9.60 -4.26 16.35
CA SER A 41 -11.00 -4.26 15.92
C SER A 41 -11.16 -4.47 14.41
N PHE A 42 -10.07 -4.45 13.64
CA PHE A 42 -10.13 -4.74 12.22
C PHE A 42 -10.55 -6.20 12.00
N ARG A 43 -11.59 -6.40 11.19
CA ARG A 43 -12.14 -7.72 10.84
C ARG A 43 -11.97 -8.03 9.36
N GLY A 44 -11.15 -7.27 8.64
CA GLY A 44 -11.03 -7.37 7.20
C GLY A 44 -11.95 -6.41 6.46
N LEU A 45 -11.63 -6.20 5.19
CA LEU A 45 -12.48 -5.45 4.27
C LEU A 45 -13.65 -6.34 3.81
N GLU A 46 -14.79 -5.71 3.57
CA GLU A 46 -15.86 -6.34 2.80
C GLU A 46 -15.38 -6.61 1.37
N VAL A 47 -15.93 -7.64 0.71
CA VAL A 47 -15.53 -7.98 -0.67
C VAL A 47 -15.76 -6.80 -1.63
N SER A 48 -16.84 -6.05 -1.45
CA SER A 48 -17.17 -4.89 -2.27
C SER A 48 -16.22 -3.70 -2.07
N GLU A 49 -15.67 -3.54 -0.86
CA GLU A 49 -14.67 -2.54 -0.52
C GLU A 49 -13.28 -2.96 -0.98
N GLY A 50 -12.94 -4.23 -0.77
CA GLY A 50 -11.66 -4.81 -1.15
C GLY A 50 -11.41 -4.81 -2.67
N LYS A 51 -12.47 -4.72 -3.49
CA LYS A 51 -12.38 -4.52 -4.94
C LYS A 51 -12.05 -3.07 -5.35
N LYS A 52 -11.87 -2.14 -4.40
CA LYS A 52 -11.54 -0.74 -4.68
C LYS A 52 -10.10 -0.45 -4.28
N LEU A 53 -9.34 0.16 -5.17
CA LEU A 53 -7.95 0.55 -4.90
C LEU A 53 -7.85 1.59 -3.76
N SER A 54 -8.89 2.40 -3.55
CA SER A 54 -9.00 3.37 -2.46
C SER A 54 -9.05 2.74 -1.06
N SER A 55 -9.31 1.43 -0.95
CA SER A 55 -9.27 0.69 0.31
C SER A 55 -7.86 0.27 0.73
N TYR A 56 -6.83 0.58 -0.07
CA TYR A 56 -5.45 0.21 0.19
C TYR A 56 -4.55 1.44 0.25
N PHE A 57 -3.55 1.37 1.12
CA PHE A 57 -2.70 2.49 1.49
C PHE A 57 -1.24 2.07 1.54
N HIS A 58 -0.34 3.00 1.20
CA HIS A 58 1.09 2.84 1.45
C HIS A 58 1.34 2.77 2.96
N PHE A 59 1.98 1.71 3.42
CA PHE A 59 2.29 1.48 4.83
C PHE A 59 3.59 2.19 5.25
N THR A 60 3.69 3.47 4.92
CA THR A 60 4.89 4.28 5.11
C THR A 60 4.47 5.69 5.57
N PRO A 61 5.36 6.45 6.21
CA PRO A 61 5.05 7.83 6.57
C PRO A 61 4.64 8.61 5.32
N SER A 62 3.49 9.28 5.36
CA SER A 62 2.96 10.05 4.22
C SER A 62 4.03 10.99 3.68
N LEU A 63 4.38 10.80 2.41
CA LEU A 63 5.41 11.59 1.72
C LEU A 63 4.87 12.94 1.27
N ASN A 64 3.56 13.00 1.04
CA ASN A 64 2.88 14.18 0.57
C ASN A 64 1.58 14.33 1.37
N PRO A 65 1.54 15.17 2.41
CA PRO A 65 0.27 15.57 3.01
C PRO A 65 -0.49 16.38 1.96
N LYS A 66 -1.20 15.68 1.06
CA LYS A 66 -2.02 16.32 0.03
C LYS A 66 -2.96 17.27 0.76
N LYS A 67 -3.04 18.50 0.29
CA LYS A 67 -4.06 19.46 0.73
C LYS A 67 -5.42 18.95 0.24
N LYS A 68 -5.98 17.98 0.96
CA LYS A 68 -7.36 17.53 0.78
C LYS A 68 -8.29 18.73 0.98
N SER A 69 -9.33 18.80 0.17
CA SER A 69 -10.39 19.80 0.31
C SER A 69 -11.07 19.70 1.68
N LEU A 70 -11.81 20.74 2.07
CA LEU A 70 -12.54 20.72 3.35
C LEU A 70 -13.58 19.59 3.41
N LEU A 71 -14.24 19.30 2.29
CA LEU A 71 -15.23 18.23 2.20
C LEU A 71 -14.59 16.86 2.38
N GLU A 72 -13.46 16.61 1.71
CA GLU A 72 -12.73 15.35 1.87
C GLU A 72 -12.23 15.18 3.29
N LYS A 73 -11.71 16.25 3.91
CA LYS A 73 -11.28 16.19 5.32
C LYS A 73 -12.42 15.87 6.29
N ALA A 74 -13.63 16.36 6.01
CA ALA A 74 -14.80 16.07 6.85
C ALA A 74 -15.27 14.61 6.75
N ALA A 75 -14.96 13.92 5.66
CA ALA A 75 -15.33 12.52 5.44
C ALA A 75 -14.29 11.52 5.97
N LEU A 76 -13.10 11.98 6.36
CA LEU A 76 -12.00 11.12 6.79
C LEU A 76 -11.91 11.03 8.30
N ASP A 77 -11.57 9.85 8.80
CA ASP A 77 -11.24 9.63 10.19
C ASP A 77 -9.73 9.84 10.37
N PRO A 78 -9.25 10.85 11.12
CA PRO A 78 -7.81 11.10 11.28
C PRO A 78 -7.03 9.97 11.94
N SER A 79 -7.70 9.11 12.73
CA SER A 79 -7.11 7.94 13.36
C SER A 79 -6.92 6.80 12.36
N ILE A 80 -7.78 6.67 11.35
CA ILE A 80 -7.76 5.57 10.37
C ILE A 80 -7.11 6.00 9.05
N ASP A 81 -7.46 7.17 8.55
CA ASP A 81 -7.11 7.70 7.23
C ASP A 81 -5.86 8.60 7.26
N PHE A 82 -4.83 8.15 7.97
CA PHE A 82 -3.56 8.87 8.14
C PHE A 82 -2.49 8.51 7.10
N LEU A 83 -2.72 7.45 6.32
CA LEU A 83 -1.82 6.96 5.26
C LEU A 83 -2.22 7.49 3.87
N ASP A 84 -1.32 7.34 2.90
CA ASP A 84 -1.56 7.71 1.51
C ASP A 84 -2.21 6.57 0.73
N SER A 85 -3.36 6.85 0.10
CA SER A 85 -4.13 5.86 -0.66
C SER A 85 -3.50 5.57 -2.03
N LEU A 86 -3.44 4.27 -2.40
CA LEU A 86 -2.88 3.80 -3.68
C LEU A 86 -3.65 4.32 -4.90
N GLU A 87 -4.93 4.69 -4.73
CA GLU A 87 -5.76 5.25 -5.81
C GLU A 87 -5.14 6.50 -6.44
N HIS A 88 -4.33 7.23 -5.67
CA HIS A 88 -3.76 8.49 -6.10
C HIS A 88 -2.27 8.39 -6.50
N ASP A 89 -1.79 7.18 -6.73
CA ASP A 89 -0.44 6.93 -7.25
C ASP A 89 -0.29 7.48 -8.67
N ILE A 90 0.93 7.91 -8.97
CA ILE A 90 1.32 8.44 -10.27
C ILE A 90 2.46 7.55 -10.81
N PRO A 91 2.31 6.97 -12.01
CA PRO A 91 1.16 7.13 -12.91
C PRO A 91 -0.08 6.34 -12.42
N ARG A 92 -1.29 6.78 -12.82
CA ARG A 92 -2.52 6.06 -12.49
C ARG A 92 -2.49 4.67 -13.13
N GLY A 93 -2.94 3.64 -12.42
CA GLY A 93 -2.85 2.26 -12.91
C GLY A 93 -1.54 1.56 -12.55
N SER A 94 -0.73 2.12 -11.63
CA SER A 94 0.50 1.48 -11.13
C SER A 94 0.27 0.17 -10.35
N TRP A 95 -0.98 -0.20 -10.10
CA TRP A 95 -1.37 -1.39 -9.36
C TRP A 95 -2.39 -2.19 -10.15
N SER A 96 -2.19 -3.50 -10.20
CA SER A 96 -3.20 -4.46 -10.62
C SER A 96 -3.90 -5.01 -9.39
N LEU A 97 -5.24 -4.94 -9.35
CA LEU A 97 -6.07 -5.51 -8.28
C LEU A 97 -6.91 -6.64 -8.87
N GLN A 98 -6.75 -7.83 -8.29
CA GLN A 98 -7.40 -9.05 -8.76
C GLN A 98 -7.97 -9.82 -7.58
N LEU A 99 -8.98 -10.62 -7.86
CA LEU A 99 -9.56 -11.55 -6.91
C LEU A 99 -9.24 -12.96 -7.42
N GLU A 100 -8.60 -13.75 -6.57
CA GLU A 100 -8.02 -15.04 -6.92
C GLU A 100 -8.63 -16.16 -6.08
N GLN A 101 -8.35 -17.41 -6.45
CA GLN A 101 -8.76 -18.60 -5.69
C GLN A 101 -10.29 -18.66 -5.45
N GLY A 102 -11.07 -18.54 -6.53
CA GLY A 102 -12.53 -18.63 -6.45
C GLY A 102 -13.14 -17.52 -5.61
N ASP A 103 -12.66 -16.30 -5.82
CA ASP A 103 -13.13 -15.09 -5.14
C ASP A 103 -12.78 -14.98 -3.64
N SER A 104 -11.83 -15.77 -3.15
CA SER A 104 -11.51 -15.87 -1.72
C SER A 104 -10.34 -15.01 -1.26
N VAL A 105 -9.45 -14.58 -2.17
CA VAL A 105 -8.27 -13.78 -1.82
C VAL A 105 -8.13 -12.59 -2.75
N LEU A 106 -8.01 -11.39 -2.18
CA LEU A 106 -7.67 -10.18 -2.91
C LEU A 106 -6.16 -10.08 -3.05
N ILE A 107 -5.69 -9.87 -4.28
CA ILE A 107 -4.28 -9.73 -4.61
C ILE A 107 -4.04 -8.37 -5.27
N LEU A 108 -3.09 -7.61 -4.75
CA LEU A 108 -2.54 -6.43 -5.40
C LEU A 108 -1.12 -6.73 -5.89
N ARG A 109 -0.82 -6.33 -7.12
CA ARG A 109 0.53 -6.43 -7.69
C ARG A 109 1.00 -5.06 -8.17
N SER A 110 2.21 -4.66 -7.78
CA SER A 110 2.81 -3.41 -8.25
C SER A 110 3.33 -3.60 -9.68
N LEU A 111 3.02 -2.65 -10.55
CA LEU A 111 3.62 -2.56 -11.89
C LEU A 111 4.90 -1.71 -11.89
N LEU A 112 5.12 -0.93 -10.83
CA LEU A 112 6.32 -0.12 -10.63
C LEU A 112 7.46 -0.96 -10.02
N TRP A 113 7.13 -1.82 -9.06
CA TRP A 113 8.07 -2.75 -8.43
C TRP A 113 7.66 -4.19 -8.77
N LEU A 114 8.10 -4.66 -9.93
CA LEU A 114 7.80 -6.02 -10.41
C LEU A 114 8.32 -7.04 -9.39
N GLY A 115 7.43 -7.94 -8.97
CA GLY A 115 7.68 -8.88 -7.87
C GLY A 115 7.03 -8.50 -6.55
N MET A 116 6.52 -7.27 -6.39
CA MET A 116 5.76 -6.88 -5.21
C MET A 116 4.32 -7.38 -5.29
N THR A 117 3.93 -8.16 -4.28
CA THR A 117 2.57 -8.71 -4.15
C THR A 117 2.04 -8.45 -2.74
N PHE A 118 0.85 -7.88 -2.65
CA PHE A 118 0.06 -7.81 -1.42
C PHE A 118 -1.12 -8.75 -1.52
N TYR A 119 -1.50 -9.36 -0.39
CA TYR A 119 -2.68 -10.20 -0.27
C TYR A 119 -3.57 -9.78 0.90
N HIS A 120 -4.86 -10.02 0.76
CA HIS A 120 -5.84 -9.87 1.82
C HIS A 120 -6.95 -10.91 1.68
N VAL A 121 -7.30 -11.57 2.79
CA VAL A 121 -8.47 -12.45 2.84
C VAL A 121 -9.67 -11.64 3.36
N PRO A 122 -10.68 -11.36 2.52
CA PRO A 122 -11.86 -10.57 2.91
C PRO A 122 -12.52 -11.12 4.18
N LEU A 123 -13.16 -10.25 4.95
CA LEU A 123 -13.83 -10.61 6.21
C LEU A 123 -12.92 -11.27 7.26
N THR A 124 -11.60 -11.17 7.11
CA THR A 124 -10.63 -11.57 8.13
C THR A 124 -9.54 -10.51 8.29
N PRO A 125 -8.85 -10.42 9.43
CA PRO A 125 -7.71 -9.52 9.57
C PRO A 125 -6.46 -9.99 8.79
N LEU A 126 -6.51 -11.14 8.11
CA LEU A 126 -5.34 -11.72 7.45
C LEU A 126 -4.98 -10.92 6.19
N HIS A 127 -3.78 -10.34 6.20
CA HIS A 127 -3.20 -9.60 5.09
C HIS A 127 -1.67 -9.58 5.21
N GLY A 128 -0.99 -9.21 4.13
CA GLY A 128 0.45 -9.04 4.13
C GLY A 128 0.96 -8.66 2.74
N HIS A 129 2.22 -8.29 2.66
CA HIS A 129 2.91 -8.08 1.41
C HIS A 129 4.25 -8.79 1.38
N LEU A 130 4.72 -9.11 0.19
CA LEU A 130 5.96 -9.81 -0.06
C LEU A 130 6.55 -9.32 -1.39
N TYR A 131 7.86 -9.12 -1.41
CA TYR A 131 8.62 -8.83 -2.61
C TYR A 131 9.47 -10.04 -3.00
N ILE A 132 9.31 -10.53 -4.23
CA ILE A 132 10.20 -11.52 -4.84
C ILE A 132 10.54 -11.02 -6.25
N GLY A 133 11.75 -10.48 -6.43
CA GLY A 133 12.17 -9.92 -7.72
C GLY A 133 13.64 -9.51 -7.74
N THR A 134 14.04 -8.81 -8.80
CA THR A 134 15.43 -8.41 -9.08
C THR A 134 15.88 -7.14 -8.35
N GLY A 135 14.96 -6.44 -7.67
CA GLY A 135 15.21 -5.15 -7.05
C GLY A 135 15.23 -3.98 -8.05
N GLU A 136 14.67 -4.18 -9.25
CA GLU A 136 14.62 -3.19 -10.32
C GLU A 136 13.26 -2.48 -10.35
N ARG A 137 13.31 -1.14 -10.36
CA ARG A 137 12.13 -0.30 -10.53
C ARG A 137 11.82 -0.14 -12.01
N ASN A 138 10.56 -0.35 -12.40
CA ASN A 138 10.08 -0.16 -13.76
C ASN A 138 9.90 1.33 -14.08
N LEU A 139 10.97 1.98 -14.52
CA LEU A 139 10.94 3.41 -14.90
C LEU A 139 10.18 3.67 -16.19
N ASP A 140 9.95 2.64 -17.01
CA ASP A 140 9.23 2.76 -18.28
C ASP A 140 7.70 2.72 -18.11
N LEU A 141 7.22 2.41 -16.90
CA LEU A 141 5.79 2.32 -16.59
C LEU A 141 4.95 3.50 -17.13
N PRO A 142 5.36 4.78 -17.02
CA PRO A 142 4.59 5.91 -17.54
C PRO A 142 4.43 5.93 -19.06
N PHE A 143 5.26 5.20 -19.81
CA PHE A 143 5.16 5.09 -21.28
C PHE A 143 4.41 3.82 -21.70
N MET A 144 4.19 2.89 -20.78
CA MET A 144 3.49 1.61 -21.03
C MET A 144 1.98 1.72 -20.82
N ILE A 145 1.50 2.73 -20.09
CA ILE A 145 0.09 2.90 -19.69
C ILE A 145 -0.50 4.23 -20.15
#